data_AF-A0A932UH89-F1
#
_entry.id   AF-A0A932UH89-F1
#
_cell.length_a   1.000
_cell.length_b   1.000
_cell.length_c   1.000
_cell.angle_alpha   90.00
_cell.angle_beta   90.00
_cell.angle_gamma   90.00
#
_symmetry.space_group_name_H-M   'P 1'
#
loop_
_entity.id
_entity.type
_entity.pdbx_description
1 polymer ?
#
loop_
_entity_poly.entity_id
_entity_poly.type
_entity_poly.pdbx_seq_one_letter_code
_entity_poly.pdbx_strand_id
1 'polypeptide(L)'
;MMTQLELARRARERARTQRIRVFRVAGTERDEYVSRSRGAEPGAYWRLWVEDEIVHCSCPGYTYRQSCKHAAALELRRERARLRGAREVAARRRAA
;
A
#
# COMPACT_ATOMS: atom_id res chain seq x y z
N MET A 1 -25.41 2.95 -3.70
CA MET A 1 -24.17 2.54 -4.40
C MET A 1 -23.04 3.41 -3.87
N MET A 2 -21.89 2.86 -3.45
CA MET A 2 -20.75 3.68 -3.01
C MET A 2 -19.94 4.13 -4.23
N THR A 3 -19.51 5.38 -4.23
CA THR A 3 -18.58 5.95 -5.20
C THR A 3 -17.17 5.39 -5.03
N GLN A 4 -16.33 5.55 -6.06
CA GLN A 4 -14.92 5.16 -5.99
C GLN A 4 -14.15 5.91 -4.88
N LEU A 5 -14.47 7.19 -4.68
CA LEU A 5 -13.88 8.00 -3.60
C LEU A 5 -14.23 7.44 -2.22
N GLU A 6 -15.48 7.03 -2.00
CA GLU A 6 -15.90 6.44 -0.73
C GLU A 6 -15.25 5.07 -0.48
N LEU A 7 -15.12 4.25 -1.53
CA LEU A 7 -14.40 2.97 -1.46
C LEU A 7 -12.93 3.20 -1.06
N ALA A 8 -12.25 4.15 -1.71
CA ALA A 8 -10.87 4.51 -1.39
C ALA A 8 -10.72 5.02 0.05
N ARG A 9 -11.61 5.91 0.50
CA ARG A 9 -11.64 6.42 1.88
C ARG A 9 -11.76 5.27 2.88
N ARG A 10 -12.74 4.39 2.68
CA ARG A 10 -12.97 3.23 3.55
C ARG A 10 -11.81 2.25 3.52
N ALA A 11 -11.17 2.04 2.36
CA ALA A 11 -9.99 1.19 2.24
C ALA A 11 -8.82 1.75 3.06
N ARG A 12 -8.55 3.06 2.99
CA ARG A 12 -7.51 3.74 3.80
C ARG A 12 -7.81 3.66 5.29
N GLU A 13 -9.06 3.87 5.70
CA GLU A 13 -9.47 3.73 7.09
C GLU A 13 -9.22 2.30 7.60
N ARG A 14 -9.71 1.29 6.88
CA ARG A 14 -9.49 -0.11 7.24
C ARG A 14 -8.02 -0.49 7.29
N ALA A 15 -7.20 0.03 6.36
CA ALA A 15 -5.76 -0.19 6.36
C ALA A 15 -5.12 0.27 7.69
N ARG A 16 -5.54 1.44 8.20
CA ARG A 16 -5.08 2.03 9.46
C ARG A 16 -5.62 1.26 10.67
N THR A 17 -6.94 1.14 10.78
CA THR A 17 -7.60 0.51 11.94
C THR A 17 -7.17 -0.94 12.11
N GLN A 18 -7.07 -1.68 11.01
CA GLN A 18 -6.63 -3.07 11.05
C GLN A 18 -5.10 -3.22 11.09
N ARG A 19 -4.33 -2.12 11.05
CA ARG A 19 -2.86 -2.12 11.08
C ARG A 19 -2.29 -3.07 10.02
N ILE A 20 -2.75 -2.93 8.79
CA ILE A 20 -2.29 -3.75 7.67
C ILE A 20 -0.80 -3.46 7.45
N ARG A 21 0.00 -4.53 7.42
CA ARG A 21 1.44 -4.46 7.17
C ARG A 21 1.73 -4.97 5.76
N VAL A 22 2.67 -4.31 5.10
CA VAL A 22 3.14 -4.63 3.76
C VAL A 22 4.66 -4.73 3.82
N PHE A 23 5.20 -5.82 3.29
CA PHE A 23 6.63 -6.12 3.28
C PHE A 23 7.11 -6.15 1.84
N ARG A 24 8.25 -5.52 1.56
CA ARG A 24 8.88 -5.60 0.23
C ARG A 24 9.47 -6.99 0.06
N VAL A 25 9.31 -7.59 -1.11
CA VAL A 25 9.98 -8.84 -1.46
C VAL A 25 11.42 -8.48 -1.87
N ALA A 26 12.41 -9.14 -1.25
CA ALA A 26 13.81 -8.93 -1.58
C ALA A 26 14.19 -9.74 -2.83
N GLY A 27 15.17 -9.25 -3.59
CA GLY A 27 15.69 -9.97 -4.77
C GLY A 27 14.78 -9.94 -6.00
N THR A 28 13.72 -9.13 -6.00
CA THR A 28 12.90 -8.90 -7.19
C THR A 28 13.36 -7.64 -7.90
N GLU A 29 13.48 -7.70 -9.24
CA GLU A 29 13.77 -6.51 -10.07
C GLU A 29 12.62 -5.50 -10.04
N ARG A 30 11.40 -5.99 -9.78
CA ARG A 30 10.18 -5.20 -9.68
C ARG A 30 9.87 -4.81 -8.25
N ASP A 31 9.11 -3.73 -8.10
CA ASP A 31 8.57 -3.25 -6.84
C ASP A 31 7.43 -4.16 -6.35
N GLU A 32 7.80 -5.36 -5.93
CA GLU A 32 6.91 -6.37 -5.38
C GLU A 32 6.84 -6.31 -3.85
N TYR A 33 5.62 -6.54 -3.35
CA TYR A 33 5.32 -6.54 -1.94
C TYR A 33 4.33 -7.64 -1.59
N VAL A 34 4.30 -8.01 -0.30
CA VAL A 34 3.34 -8.96 0.24
C VAL A 34 2.65 -8.40 1.47
N SER A 35 1.39 -8.76 1.65
CA SER A 35 0.61 -8.48 2.86
C SER A 35 -0.05 -9.75 3.36
N ARG A 36 0.09 -10.05 4.65
CA ARG A 36 -0.49 -11.26 5.24
C ARG A 36 -2.02 -11.22 5.15
N SER A 37 -2.61 -12.28 4.60
CA SER A 37 -4.04 -12.51 4.67
C SER A 37 -4.45 -12.86 6.09
N ARG A 38 -5.49 -12.19 6.60
CA ARG A 38 -6.05 -12.48 7.94
C ARG A 38 -7.27 -13.38 7.91
N GLY A 39 -7.78 -13.73 6.73
CA GLY A 39 -9.05 -14.46 6.59
C GLY A 39 -9.11 -15.43 5.42
N ALA A 40 -7.98 -15.75 4.79
CA ALA A 40 -7.89 -16.89 3.88
C ALA A 40 -7.46 -18.11 4.69
N GLU A 41 -6.16 -18.23 4.99
CA GLU A 41 -5.59 -19.32 5.79
C GLU A 41 -4.36 -18.82 6.58
N PRO A 42 -3.95 -19.48 7.67
CA PRO A 42 -2.69 -19.19 8.35
C PRO A 42 -1.52 -19.28 7.36
N GLY A 43 -0.78 -18.17 7.19
CA GLY A 43 0.38 -18.13 6.30
C GLY A 43 0.06 -17.71 4.86
N ALA A 44 -1.20 -17.49 4.50
CA ALA A 44 -1.53 -16.94 3.19
C ALA A 44 -1.12 -15.46 3.07
N TYR A 45 -0.58 -15.08 1.91
CA TYR A 45 -0.20 -13.71 1.59
C TYR A 45 -0.88 -13.22 0.31
N TRP A 46 -1.24 -11.94 0.28
CA TRP A 46 -1.63 -11.23 -0.93
C TRP A 46 -0.40 -10.59 -1.54
N ARG A 47 -0.21 -10.77 -2.85
CA ARG A 47 0.82 -10.08 -3.62
C ARG A 47 0.33 -8.67 -3.96
N LEU A 48 1.25 -7.73 -3.92
CA LEU A 48 1.05 -6.35 -4.36
C LEU A 48 2.24 -5.97 -5.25
N TRP A 49 1.99 -5.15 -6.24
CA TRP A 49 3.03 -4.62 -7.11
C TRP A 49 2.69 -3.20 -7.50
N VAL A 50 3.70 -2.49 -7.99
CA VAL A 50 3.56 -1.17 -8.57
C VAL A 50 3.82 -1.27 -10.06
N GLU A 51 2.90 -0.72 -10.85
CA GLU A 51 3.02 -0.58 -12.30
C GLU A 51 2.57 0.85 -12.64
N ASP A 52 3.40 1.62 -13.34
CA ASP A 52 3.12 3.02 -13.71
C ASP A 52 2.62 3.90 -12.55
N GLU A 53 3.28 3.81 -11.39
CA GLU A 53 2.90 4.46 -10.13
C GLU A 53 1.56 4.01 -9.50
N ILE A 54 0.82 3.12 -10.15
CA ILE A 54 -0.44 2.54 -9.66
C ILE A 54 -0.12 1.32 -8.79
N VAL A 55 -0.79 1.23 -7.64
CA VAL A 55 -0.67 0.08 -6.74
C VAL A 55 -1.71 -0.96 -7.08
N HIS A 56 -1.26 -2.17 -7.35
CA HIS A 56 -2.10 -3.34 -7.60
C HIS A 56 -2.06 -4.34 -6.44
N CYS A 57 -3.12 -5.13 -6.29
CA CYS A 57 -3.18 -6.18 -5.28
C CYS A 57 -3.95 -7.40 -5.79
N SER A 58 -3.48 -8.60 -5.45
CA SER A 58 -4.11 -9.86 -5.85
C SER A 58 -5.33 -10.25 -5.01
N CYS A 59 -5.77 -9.43 -4.04
CA CYS A 59 -6.89 -9.80 -3.19
C CYS A 59 -8.25 -9.55 -3.86
N PRO A 60 -9.29 -10.33 -3.51
CA PRO A 60 -10.63 -10.19 -4.12
C PRO A 60 -11.19 -8.76 -4.07
N GLY A 61 -10.95 -8.05 -2.97
CA GLY A 61 -11.41 -6.66 -2.82
C GLY A 61 -10.85 -5.73 -3.90
N TYR A 62 -9.61 -5.93 -4.31
CA TYR A 62 -9.00 -5.15 -5.39
C TYR A 62 -9.48 -5.65 -6.76
N THR A 63 -9.48 -6.97 -7.00
CA THR A 63 -9.96 -7.55 -8.26
C THR A 63 -11.37 -7.07 -8.64
N TYR A 64 -12.30 -7.00 -7.68
CA TYR A 64 -13.69 -6.63 -7.96
C TYR A 64 -13.98 -5.13 -7.92
N ARG A 65 -13.21 -4.35 -7.15
CA ARG A 65 -13.55 -2.94 -6.87
C ARG A 65 -12.41 -1.97 -7.15
N GLN A 66 -11.26 -2.47 -7.59
CA GLN A 66 -10.01 -1.71 -7.74
C GLN A 66 -9.63 -0.95 -6.45
N SER A 67 -10.09 -1.43 -5.29
CA SER A 67 -9.93 -0.76 -4.01
C SER A 67 -9.91 -1.76 -2.86
N CYS A 68 -8.80 -1.83 -2.13
CA CYS A 68 -8.67 -2.68 -0.96
C CYS A 68 -7.75 -2.09 0.11
N LYS A 69 -7.90 -2.58 1.34
CA LYS A 69 -7.07 -2.18 2.49
C LYS A 69 -5.57 -2.48 2.30
N HIS A 70 -5.20 -3.46 1.47
CA HIS A 70 -3.79 -3.82 1.25
C HIS A 70 -3.12 -2.81 0.31
N ALA A 71 -3.74 -2.52 -0.84
CA ALA A 71 -3.30 -1.48 -1.77
C ALA A 71 -3.19 -0.12 -1.07
N ALA A 72 -4.24 0.27 -0.34
CA ALA A 72 -4.24 1.50 0.46
C ALA A 72 -3.12 1.53 1.52
N ALA A 73 -2.75 0.39 2.11
CA ALA A 73 -1.63 0.32 3.06
C ALA A 73 -0.28 0.57 2.37
N LEU A 74 -0.08 0.04 1.17
CA LEU A 74 1.13 0.27 0.38
C LEU A 74 1.20 1.73 -0.11
N GLU A 75 0.10 2.31 -0.59
CA GLU A 75 0.02 3.73 -0.93
C GLU A 75 0.43 4.62 0.26
N LEU A 76 -0.16 4.38 1.44
CA LEU A 76 0.19 5.11 2.67
C LEU A 76 1.67 4.94 3.04
N ARG A 77 2.26 3.75 2.79
CA ARG A 77 3.70 3.52 3.01
C ARG A 77 4.54 4.35 2.04
N ARG A 78 4.21 4.36 0.75
CA ARG A 78 4.92 5.14 -0.28
C ARG A 78 4.80 6.64 -0.02
N GLU A 79 3.60 7.12 0.33
CA GLU A 79 3.35 8.51 0.72
C GLU A 79 4.26 8.95 1.88
N ARG A 80 4.34 8.13 2.95
CA ARG A 80 5.25 8.41 4.08
C ARG A 80 6.73 8.41 3.67
N ALA A 81 7.14 7.52 2.76
CA ALA A 81 8.51 7.47 2.27
C ALA A 81 8.86 8.75 1.49
N ARG A 82 7.98 9.20 0.59
CA ARG A 82 8.13 10.46 -0.15
C ARG A 82 8.26 11.66 0.79
N LEU A 83 7.39 11.75 1.81
CA LEU A 83 7.44 12.83 2.80
C LEU A 83 8.73 12.83 3.63
N ARG A 84 9.27 11.64 3.98
CA ARG A 84 10.56 11.54 4.69
C ARG A 84 11.70 12.03 3.81
N GLY A 85 11.77 11.59 2.56
CA GLY A 85 12.79 12.05 1.60
C GLY A 85 12.74 13.56 1.38
N ALA A 86 11.54 14.13 1.22
CA ALA A 86 11.36 15.57 1.05
C ALA A 86 11.88 16.38 2.26
N ARG A 87 11.62 15.90 3.49
CA ARG A 87 12.11 16.53 4.72
C ARG A 87 13.64 16.50 4.81
N GLU A 88 14.25 15.39 4.42
CA GLU A 88 15.71 15.25 4.42
C GLU A 88 16.36 16.21 3.42
N VAL A 89 15.82 16.32 2.21
CA VAL A 89 16.28 17.28 1.19
C VAL A 89 16.17 18.71 1.71
N ALA A 90 15.04 19.06 2.33
CA ALA A 90 14.83 20.40 2.89
C ALA A 90 15.81 20.71 4.04
N ALA A 91 16.12 19.75 4.90
CA ALA A 91 17.07 19.92 6.00
C ALA A 91 18.49 20.19 5.48
N ARG A 92 18.94 19.44 4.47
CA ARG A 92 20.26 19.64 3.85
C ARG A 92 20.41 21.03 3.22
N ARG A 93 19.36 21.55 2.58
CA ARG A 93 19.36 22.89 1.98
C ARG A 93 19.45 24.04 2.99
N ARG A 94 19.06 23.82 4.25
CA ARG A 94 19.17 24.84 5.32
C ARG A 94 20.53 24.83 6.02
N ALA A 95 21.31 23.78 5.84
CA ALA A 95 22.62 23.60 6.44
C ALA A 95 23.78 23.99 5.51
N ALA A 96 23.49 24.34 4.26
CA ALA A 96 24.40 24.87 3.26
C ALA A 96 24.21 26.39 3.14
#